data_AF-A0A0L8VCM6-F1
#
_entry.id   AF-A0A0L8VCM6-F1
#
_cell.length_a   1.000
_cell.length_b   1.000
_cell.length_c   1.000
_cell.angle_alpha   90.00
_cell.angle_beta   90.00
_cell.angle_gamma   90.00
#
_symmetry.space_group_name_H-M   'P 1'
#
loop_
_entity.id
_entity.type
_entity.pdbx_description
1 polymer ?
#
loop_
_entity_poly.entity_id
_entity_poly.type
_entity_poly.pdbx_seq_one_letter_code
_entity_poly.pdbx_strand_id
1 'polypeptide(L)'
;MNTQEKTEQMYALVDRRQQSGLSQTAFAQEEGVNLHTLRYWISKRDKEDVGSGGFIQLGAVTGTSISLRYPNGVELLLPSTIPVATLKGLVNL
;
A
#
# COMPACT_ATOMS: atom_id res chain seq x y z
N MET A 1 -2.58 -12.36 33.30
CA MET A 1 -2.30 -11.95 31.91
C MET A 1 -0.97 -11.23 31.90
N ASN A 2 0.04 -11.85 31.28
CA ASN A 2 1.41 -11.35 31.24
C ASN A 2 1.54 -10.24 30.16
N THR A 3 2.53 -9.37 30.29
CA THR A 3 2.81 -8.28 29.33
C THR A 3 3.11 -8.81 27.93
N GLN A 4 3.77 -9.97 27.84
CA GLN A 4 4.07 -10.63 26.56
C GLN A 4 2.81 -11.15 25.87
N GLU A 5 1.94 -11.87 26.59
CA GLU A 5 0.66 -12.38 26.07
C GLU A 5 -0.23 -11.25 25.53
N LYS A 6 -0.28 -10.12 26.25
CA LYS A 6 -1.03 -8.95 25.81
C LYS A 6 -0.47 -8.34 24.52
N THR A 7 0.84 -8.36 24.35
CA THR A 7 1.51 -7.84 23.15
C THR A 7 1.21 -8.72 21.94
N GLU A 8 1.32 -10.04 22.09
CA GLU A 8 0.99 -11.01 21.04
C GLU A 8 -0.47 -10.90 20.58
N GLN A 9 -1.41 -10.78 21.53
CA GLN A 9 -2.82 -10.57 21.21
C GLN A 9 -3.05 -9.29 20.40
N MET A 10 -2.33 -8.21 20.72
CA MET A 10 -2.48 -6.96 19.99
C MET A 10 -1.85 -7.01 18.61
N TYR A 11 -0.74 -7.72 18.42
CA TYR A 11 -0.21 -7.95 17.08
C TYR A 11 -1.13 -8.82 16.22
N ALA A 12 -1.72 -9.87 16.79
CA ALA A 12 -2.73 -10.67 16.11
C ALA A 12 -3.94 -9.82 15.67
N LEU A 13 -4.36 -8.86 16.50
CA LEU A 13 -5.41 -7.90 16.15
C LEU A 13 -5.00 -7.02 14.95
N VAL A 14 -3.76 -6.54 14.92
CA VAL A 14 -3.22 -5.75 13.79
C VAL A 14 -3.16 -6.57 12.50
N ASP A 15 -2.78 -7.86 12.57
CA ASP A 15 -2.79 -8.76 11.42
C ASP A 15 -4.20 -8.93 10.84
N ARG A 16 -5.17 -9.21 11.71
CA ARG A 16 -6.58 -9.33 11.31
C ARG A 16 -7.09 -8.04 10.66
N ARG A 17 -6.69 -6.88 11.18
CA ARG A 17 -7.01 -5.58 10.56
C ARG A 17 -6.43 -5.47 9.16
N GLN A 18 -5.17 -5.83 8.95
CA GLN A 18 -4.53 -5.76 7.63
C GLN A 18 -5.21 -6.69 6.61
N GLN A 19 -5.62 -7.88 7.05
CA GLN A 19 -6.31 -8.87 6.22
C GLN A 19 -7.77 -8.49 5.92
N SER A 20 -8.44 -7.76 6.80
CA SER A 20 -9.87 -7.41 6.66
C SER A 20 -10.18 -6.49 5.49
N GLY A 21 -9.21 -5.69 5.01
CA GLY A 21 -9.45 -4.64 4.02
C GLY A 21 -10.33 -3.46 4.52
N LEU A 22 -10.76 -3.49 5.78
CA LEU A 22 -11.59 -2.45 6.39
C LEU A 22 -10.76 -1.21 6.76
N SER A 23 -11.44 -0.07 6.87
CA SER A 23 -10.83 1.13 7.46
C SER A 23 -10.53 0.89 8.94
N GLN A 24 -9.55 1.63 9.50
CA GLN A 24 -9.21 1.49 10.92
C GLN A 24 -10.40 1.78 11.84
N THR A 25 -11.28 2.70 11.45
CA THR A 25 -12.47 3.08 12.23
C THR A 25 -13.52 1.98 12.21
N ALA A 26 -13.83 1.41 11.04
CA ALA A 26 -14.80 0.33 10.90
C ALA A 26 -14.34 -0.93 11.65
N PHE A 27 -13.07 -1.30 11.49
CA PHE A 27 -12.50 -2.47 12.18
C PHE A 27 -12.50 -2.30 13.71
N ALA A 28 -12.15 -1.11 14.21
CA ALA A 28 -12.17 -0.82 15.65
C ALA A 28 -13.59 -0.94 16.24
N GLN A 29 -14.60 -0.51 15.48
CA GLN A 29 -16.00 -0.62 15.88
C GLN A 29 -16.48 -2.08 15.90
N GLU A 30 -16.15 -2.87 14.88
CA GLU A 30 -16.55 -4.29 14.79
C GLU A 30 -15.90 -5.15 15.88
N GLU A 31 -14.61 -4.97 16.14
CA GLU A 31 -13.87 -5.75 17.15
C GLU A 31 -14.03 -5.21 18.58
N GLY A 32 -14.74 -4.09 18.76
CA GLY A 32 -14.95 -3.47 20.07
C GLY A 32 -13.65 -2.92 20.69
N VAL A 33 -12.66 -2.55 19.87
CA VAL A 33 -11.36 -2.04 20.32
C VAL A 33 -11.32 -0.52 20.21
N ASN A 34 -10.69 0.15 21.19
CA ASN A 34 -10.49 1.58 21.09
C ASN A 34 -9.60 1.95 19.89
N LEU A 35 -10.07 2.86 19.03
CA LEU A 35 -9.36 3.29 17.83
C LEU A 35 -7.95 3.83 18.12
N HIS A 36 -7.77 4.56 19.22
CA HIS A 36 -6.46 5.09 19.60
C HIS A 36 -5.50 3.96 20.00
N THR A 37 -5.99 2.95 20.72
CA THR A 37 -5.22 1.75 21.06
C THR A 37 -4.81 0.98 19.80
N LEU A 38 -5.75 0.76 18.87
CA LEU A 38 -5.45 0.10 17.59
C LEU A 38 -4.37 0.87 16.80
N ARG A 39 -4.51 2.19 16.68
CA ARG A 39 -3.53 3.04 15.99
C ARG A 39 -2.15 3.00 16.63
N TYR A 40 -2.09 3.01 17.96
CA TYR A 40 -0.83 2.86 18.69
C TYR A 40 -0.13 1.56 18.31
N TRP A 41 -0.84 0.43 18.31
CA TRP A 41 -0.26 -0.88 18.00
C TRP A 41 0.15 -1.01 16.54
N ILE A 42 -0.61 -0.44 15.60
CA ILE A 42 -0.22 -0.34 14.20
C ILE A 42 1.11 0.42 14.08
N SER A 43 1.17 1.64 14.63
CA SER A 43 2.38 2.47 14.55
C SER A 43 3.59 1.82 15.25
N LYS A 44 3.35 1.12 16.36
CA LYS A 44 4.42 0.38 17.05
C LYS A 44 4.96 -0.74 16.17
N ARG A 45 4.08 -1.53 15.55
CA ARG A 45 4.46 -2.60 14.63
C ARG A 45 5.21 -2.09 13.41
N ASP A 46 4.71 -1.01 12.79
CA ASP A 46 5.37 -0.42 11.61
C ASP A 46 6.79 0.06 11.93
N LYS A 47 7.03 0.58 13.15
CA LYS A 47 8.37 1.01 13.60
C LYS A 47 9.32 -0.16 13.90
N GLU A 48 8.77 -1.32 14.29
CA GLU A 48 9.56 -2.54 14.52
C GLU A 48 9.90 -3.23 13.20
N ASP A 49 9.00 -3.18 12.21
CA ASP A 49 9.15 -3.81 10.89
C ASP A 49 10.04 -2.96 9.94
N VAL A 50 9.84 -1.64 9.96
CA VAL A 50 10.71 -0.67 9.27
C VAL A 50 11.88 -0.34 10.17
N GLY A 51 12.88 -1.22 10.20
CA GLY A 51 14.12 -1.02 10.96
C GLY A 51 14.59 0.44 10.89
N SER A 52 14.53 1.13 12.03
CA SER A 52 14.89 2.55 12.27
C SER A 52 15.28 3.37 11.02
N GLY A 53 14.33 3.78 10.19
CA GLY A 53 14.64 4.64 9.06
C GLY A 53 13.41 5.03 8.26
N GLY A 54 13.16 6.34 8.12
CA GLY A 54 11.98 6.92 7.46
C GLY A 54 11.85 6.67 5.96
N PHE A 55 12.55 5.69 5.39
CA PHE A 55 12.44 5.29 4.01
C PHE A 55 11.66 3.98 3.91
N ILE A 56 10.50 4.03 3.25
CA ILE A 56 9.70 2.85 2.95
C ILE A 56 10.13 2.34 1.58
N GLN A 57 10.53 1.07 1.50
CA GLN A 57 10.80 0.43 0.22
C GLN A 57 9.49 0.32 -0.57
N LEU A 58 9.36 1.09 -1.65
CA LEU A 58 8.32 0.82 -2.63
C LEU A 58 8.74 -0.42 -3.41
N GLY A 59 7.87 -1.42 -3.46
CA GLY A 59 8.07 -2.59 -4.31
C GLY A 59 8.34 -2.11 -5.74
N ALA A 60 9.39 -2.65 -6.38
CA ALA A 60 9.69 -2.31 -7.75
C ALA A 60 8.44 -2.55 -8.61
N VAL A 61 7.91 -1.48 -9.22
CA VAL A 61 6.85 -1.60 -10.22
C VAL A 61 7.51 -2.27 -11.44
N THR A 62 7.43 -3.59 -11.50
CA THR A 62 7.98 -4.41 -12.60
C THR A 62 7.14 -4.36 -13.87
N GLY A 63 6.23 -3.39 -13.98
CA GLY A 63 5.53 -3.09 -15.22
C GLY A 63 6.43 -2.27 -16.13
N THR A 64 6.93 -2.87 -17.21
CA THR A 64 7.50 -2.12 -18.33
C THR A 64 6.36 -1.41 -19.06
N SER A 65 5.89 -0.29 -18.55
CA SER A 65 4.90 0.54 -19.24
C SER A 65 5.59 1.66 -20.02
N ILE A 66 5.17 1.88 -21.25
CA ILE A 66 5.62 2.99 -22.09
C ILE A 66 4.73 4.19 -21.77
N SER A 67 5.31 5.34 -21.41
CA SER A 67 4.56 6.59 -21.24
C SER A 67 4.76 7.47 -22.47
N LEU A 68 3.66 7.91 -23.09
CA LEU A 68 3.64 8.83 -24.23
C LEU A 68 2.98 10.15 -23.80
N ARG A 69 3.69 11.27 -23.96
CA ARG A 69 3.21 12.61 -23.58
C ARG A 69 3.13 13.52 -24.79
N TYR A 70 1.95 14.10 -25.01
CA TYR A 70 1.67 15.03 -26.11
C TYR A 70 1.88 16.50 -25.70
N PRO A 71 2.11 17.42 -26.66
CA PRO A 71 2.30 18.85 -26.37
C PRO A 71 1.09 19.52 -25.71
N ASN A 72 -0.12 19.00 -25.94
CA ASN A 72 -1.35 19.49 -25.32
C ASN A 72 -1.54 19.01 -23.86
N GLY A 73 -0.57 18.30 -23.30
CA GLY A 73 -0.61 17.80 -21.92
C GLY A 73 -1.30 16.45 -21.74
N VAL A 74 -1.75 15.79 -22.82
CA VAL A 74 -2.29 14.43 -22.75
C VAL A 74 -1.15 13.43 -22.50
N GLU A 75 -1.33 12.55 -21.52
CA GLU A 75 -0.42 11.46 -21.20
C GLU A 75 -1.12 10.11 -21.36
N LEU A 76 -0.45 9.17 -22.04
CA LEU A 76 -0.91 7.80 -22.26
C LEU A 76 0.06 6.83 -21.61
N LEU A 77 -0.47 5.92 -20.80
CA LEU A 77 0.27 4.79 -20.27
C LEU A 77 -0.07 3.55 -21.11
N LEU A 78 0.94 2.97 -21.73
CA LEU A 78 0.81 1.85 -22.65
C LEU A 78 1.54 0.62 -22.09
N PRO A 79 1.03 -0.60 -22.32
CA PRO A 79 1.76 -1.81 -21.99
C PRO A 79 2.99 -1.97 -22.89
N SER A 80 4.07 -2.59 -22.39
CA SER A 80 5.27 -2.93 -23.19
C SER A 80 5.00 -3.87 -24.36
N THR A 81 3.87 -4.57 -24.34
CA THR A 81 3.46 -5.51 -25.38
C THR A 81 2.80 -4.83 -26.58
N ILE A 82 2.67 -3.50 -26.58
CA ILE A 82 2.00 -2.79 -27.67
C ILE A 82 2.77 -2.94 -29.00
N PRO A 83 2.09 -3.28 -30.11
CA PRO A 83 2.74 -3.34 -31.41
C PRO A 83 3.32 -1.99 -31.83
N VAL A 84 4.54 -2.00 -32.37
CA VAL A 84 5.26 -0.80 -32.83
C VAL A 84 4.46 -0.02 -33.90
N ALA A 85 3.68 -0.72 -34.73
CA ALA A 85 2.83 -0.07 -35.74
C ALA A 85 1.78 0.85 -35.10
N THR A 86 1.14 0.41 -34.02
CA THR A 86 0.17 1.21 -33.26
C THR A 86 0.86 2.39 -32.57
N LEU A 87 2.04 2.17 -31.99
CA LEU A 87 2.82 3.25 -31.37
C LEU A 87 3.20 4.33 -32.38
N LYS A 88 3.59 3.96 -33.61
CA LYS A 88 3.88 4.92 -34.69
C LYS A 88 2.65 5.74 -35.09
N GLY A 89 1.46 5.12 -35.12
CA GLY A 89 0.21 5.85 -35.37
C GLY A 89 -0.08 6.90 -34.30
N LEU A 90 0.26 6.61 -33.04
CA LEU A 90 0.05 7.53 -31.92
C LEU A 90 1.03 8.71 -31.91
N VAL A 91 2.25 8.55 -32.43
CA VAL A 91 3.28 9.61 -32.45
C VAL A 91 3.11 10.58 -33.62
N ASN A 92 2.47 10.14 -34.72
CA ASN A 92 2.30 10.93 -35.94
C ASN A 92 0.96 11.69 -36.02
N LEU A 93 0.28 11.88 -34.89
CA LEU A 93 -0.98 12.63 -34.80
C LEU A 93 -0.76 14.15 -34.68
#